data_AF-A0AAW5MSR8-F1
#
_entry.id   AF-A0AAW5MSR8-F1
#
_cell.length_a   1.000
_cell.length_b   1.000
_cell.length_c   1.000
_cell.angle_alpha   90.00
_cell.angle_beta   90.00
_cell.angle_gamma   90.00
#
_symmetry.space_group_name_H-M   'P 1'
#
loop_
_entity.id
_entity.type
_entity.pdbx_description
1 polymer ?
#
loop_
_entity_poly.entity_id
_entity_poly.type
_entity_poly.pdbx_seq_one_letter_code
_entity_poly.pdbx_strand_id
1 'polypeptide(L)'
;TASNLANASTPGFRAQLNALRAVPVEGLSLPTRTLVTASTPGADMTPGKMDYTSRPLDVALQQDGWLAVQTADGSEGYTRNGSIQVD
;
A
#
# COMPACT_ATOMS: atom_id res chain seq x y z
N THR A 1 -6.15 7.24 -8.23
CA THR A 1 -6.49 8.11 -7.08
C THR A 1 -7.80 7.69 -6.41
N ALA A 2 -8.83 7.24 -7.13
CA ALA A 2 -10.09 6.76 -6.53
C ALA A 2 -9.91 5.66 -5.45
N SER A 3 -8.98 4.71 -5.66
CA SER A 3 -8.69 3.66 -4.67
C SER A 3 -8.21 4.22 -3.32
N ASN A 4 -7.32 5.22 -3.33
CA ASN A 4 -6.83 5.83 -2.09
C ASN A 4 -7.95 6.52 -1.32
N LEU A 5 -8.86 7.20 -2.04
CA LEU A 5 -10.01 7.86 -1.41
C LEU A 5 -10.99 6.85 -0.82
N ALA A 6 -11.26 5.75 -1.54
CA ALA A 6 -12.15 4.69 -1.07
C ALA A 6 -11.62 3.98 0.18
N ASN A 7 -10.30 3.88 0.34
CA ASN A 7 -9.65 3.20 1.46
C ASN A 7 -9.12 4.16 2.54
N ALA A 8 -9.52 5.43 2.53
CA ALA A 8 -9.01 6.44 3.46
C ALA A 8 -9.29 6.13 4.94
N SER A 9 -10.35 5.36 5.22
CA SER A 9 -10.75 4.94 6.57
C SER A 9 -10.40 3.48 6.88
N THR A 10 -9.72 2.77 5.97
CA THR A 10 -9.38 1.35 6.15
C THR A 10 -8.15 1.22 7.06
N PRO A 11 -8.27 0.60 8.25
CA PRO A 11 -7.13 0.42 9.14
C PRO A 11 -6.00 -0.36 8.48
N GLY A 12 -4.78 0.15 8.60
CA GLY A 12 -3.59 -0.48 8.02
C GLY A 12 -3.41 -0.31 6.51
N PHE A 13 -4.32 0.41 5.81
CA PHE A 13 -4.15 0.72 4.39
C PHE A 13 -2.96 1.66 4.15
N ARG A 14 -2.20 1.39 3.08
CA ARG A 14 -1.09 2.24 2.62
C ARG A 14 -1.48 2.88 1.30
N ALA A 15 -1.34 4.21 1.22
CA ALA A 15 -1.72 4.95 0.03
C ALA A 15 -0.86 4.52 -1.16
N GLN A 16 -1.50 4.25 -2.29
CA GLN A 16 -0.80 3.91 -3.51
C GLN A 16 -0.23 5.19 -4.16
N LEU A 17 1.06 5.17 -4.47
CA LEU A 17 1.76 6.24 -5.17
C LEU A 17 1.90 5.88 -6.65
N ASN A 18 1.28 6.67 -7.52
CA ASN A 18 1.43 6.52 -8.96
C ASN A 18 2.79 7.09 -9.39
N ALA A 19 3.54 6.32 -10.16
CA ALA A 19 4.79 6.76 -10.76
C ALA A 19 4.68 6.73 -12.28
N LEU A 20 5.19 7.79 -12.92
CA LEU A 20 5.20 8.00 -14.36
C LEU A 20 6.64 8.23 -14.77
N ARG A 21 7.07 7.62 -15.88
CA ARG A 21 8.41 7.85 -16.44
C ARG A 21 8.32 8.19 -17.92
N ALA A 22 9.23 9.07 -18.36
CA ALA A 22 9.45 9.34 -19.76
C ALA A 22 10.23 8.18 -20.40
N VAL A 23 9.73 7.67 -21.52
CA VAL A 23 10.38 6.66 -22.34
C VAL A 23 10.71 7.29 -23.69
N PRO A 24 11.99 7.36 -24.09
CA PRO A 24 12.38 7.84 -25.40
C PRO A 24 11.74 7.01 -26.52
N VAL A 25 11.36 7.68 -27.62
CA VAL A 25 10.91 6.99 -28.83
C VAL A 25 12.13 6.53 -29.62
N GLU A 26 12.35 5.22 -29.66
CA GLU A 26 13.42 4.61 -30.45
C GLU A 26 13.12 4.71 -31.96
N GLY A 27 14.12 5.13 -32.74
CA GLY A 27 13.99 5.25 -34.20
C GLY A 27 15.26 5.80 -34.86
N LEU A 28 15.28 5.80 -36.19
CA LEU A 28 16.44 6.24 -36.99
C LEU A 28 16.70 7.76 -36.95
N SER A 29 15.80 8.53 -36.34
CA SER A 29 15.91 10.00 -36.19
C SER A 29 16.50 10.38 -34.83
N LEU A 30 16.91 11.65 -34.68
CA LEU A 30 17.30 12.20 -33.39
C LEU A 30 16.22 11.94 -32.30
N PRO A 31 16.61 11.58 -31.07
CA PRO A 31 15.68 11.26 -29.98
C PRO A 31 15.08 12.54 -29.37
N THR A 32 14.27 13.26 -30.14
CA THR A 32 13.62 14.52 -29.73
C THR A 32 12.25 14.31 -29.11
N ARG A 33 11.77 13.05 -29.04
CA ARG A 33 10.42 12.70 -28.59
C ARG A 33 10.47 11.69 -27.46
N THR A 34 9.65 11.92 -26.45
CA THR A 34 9.42 11.00 -25.33
C THR A 34 7.91 10.75 -25.19
N LEU A 35 7.56 9.54 -24.78
CA LEU A 35 6.21 9.17 -24.37
C LEU A 35 6.18 8.95 -22.86
N VAL A 36 5.04 9.19 -22.23
CA VAL A 36 4.86 8.92 -20.79
C VAL A 36 4.29 7.53 -20.62
N THR A 37 4.95 6.69 -19.83
CA THR A 37 4.42 5.38 -19.42
C THR A 37 4.23 5.33 -17.92
N ALA A 38 3.20 4.60 -17.47
CA ALA A 38 3.06 4.23 -16.08
C ALA A 38 4.17 3.22 -15.69
N SER A 39 4.75 3.40 -14.51
CA SER A 39 5.64 2.43 -13.87
C SER A 39 4.93 1.73 -12.72
N THR A 40 5.56 0.70 -12.14
CA THR A 40 5.06 0.01 -10.95
C THR A 40 4.74 1.02 -9.84
N PRO A 41 3.49 1.10 -9.38
CA PRO A 41 3.11 1.99 -8.29
C PRO A 41 3.85 1.62 -7.00
N GLY A 42 4.26 2.64 -6.24
CA GLY A 42 4.77 2.46 -4.88
C GLY A 42 3.65 2.49 -3.85
N ALA A 43 4.00 2.23 -2.59
CA ALA A 43 3.14 2.47 -1.44
C ALA A 43 3.78 3.49 -0.51
N ASP A 44 3.00 4.43 0.00
CA ASP A 44 3.44 5.33 1.05
C ASP A 44 3.44 4.59 2.41
N MET A 45 4.63 4.37 2.96
CA MET A 45 4.83 3.63 4.20
C MET A 45 4.78 4.54 5.45
N THR A 46 4.59 5.85 5.29
CA THR A 46 4.46 6.78 6.41
C THR A 46 3.25 6.41 7.28
N PRO A 47 3.42 6.23 8.61
CA PRO A 47 2.29 5.93 9.49
C PRO A 47 1.18 7.00 9.38
N GLY A 48 -0.06 6.53 9.22
CA GLY A 48 -1.24 7.39 9.27
C GLY A 48 -1.61 7.79 10.69
N LYS A 49 -2.72 8.51 10.83
CA LYS A 49 -3.29 8.83 12.15
C LYS A 49 -3.66 7.54 12.89
N MET A 50 -3.33 7.48 14.18
CA MET A 50 -3.73 6.40 15.07
C MET A 50 -4.95 6.83 15.87
N ASP A 51 -5.97 5.99 15.91
CA ASP A 51 -7.17 6.17 16.71
C ASP A 51 -7.19 5.12 17.83
N TYR A 52 -7.38 5.57 19.07
CA TYR A 52 -7.48 4.69 20.22
C TYR A 52 -8.91 4.11 20.33
N THR A 53 -9.04 2.79 20.22
CA THR A 53 -10.35 2.12 20.13
C THR A 53 -10.90 1.62 21.46
N SER A 54 -10.10 1.61 22.53
CA SER A 54 -10.43 1.02 23.84
C SER A 54 -10.79 -0.48 23.82
N ARG A 55 -10.56 -1.18 22.71
CA ARG A 55 -10.77 -2.63 22.60
C ARG A 55 -9.48 -3.36 22.92
N PRO A 56 -9.48 -4.36 23.81
CA PRO A 56 -8.25 -5.03 24.26
C PRO A 56 -7.56 -5.86 23.16
N LEU A 57 -8.29 -6.24 22.12
CA LEU A 57 -7.77 -7.03 20.99
C LEU A 57 -7.45 -6.17 19.76
N ASP A 58 -7.52 -4.85 19.87
CA ASP A 58 -7.10 -3.96 18.80
C ASP A 58 -5.63 -3.57 19.00
N VAL A 59 -4.77 -4.00 18.08
CA VAL A 59 -3.32 -3.79 18.18
C VAL A 59 -2.84 -2.85 17.08
N ALA A 60 -2.11 -1.81 17.45
CA ALA A 60 -1.40 -0.96 16.50
C ALA A 60 0.10 -1.31 16.49
N LEU A 61 0.66 -1.46 15.29
CA LEU A 61 2.09 -1.71 15.12
C LEU A 61 2.87 -0.39 15.07
N GLN A 62 4.07 -0.40 15.62
CA GLN A 62 5.07 0.65 15.35
C GLN A 62 5.54 0.60 13.89
N GLN A 63 6.37 1.59 13.52
CA GLN A 63 6.88 1.71 12.16
C GLN A 63 7.55 0.40 11.69
N ASP A 64 7.42 0.12 10.40
CA ASP A 64 8.14 -0.99 9.72
C ASP A 64 7.77 -2.44 10.13
N GLY A 65 6.88 -2.64 11.10
CA GLY A 65 6.36 -3.98 11.47
C GLY A 65 5.14 -4.48 10.69
N TRP A 66 4.98 -5.81 10.61
CA TRP A 66 3.79 -6.49 10.06
C TRP A 66 3.30 -7.57 11.03
N LEU A 67 2.00 -7.83 11.05
CA LEU A 67 1.43 -9.02 11.68
C LEU A 67 1.50 -10.16 10.67
N ALA A 68 2.14 -11.27 11.04
CA ALA A 68 2.02 -12.53 10.32
C ALA A 68 0.73 -13.24 10.75
N VAL A 69 -0.07 -13.68 9.79
CA VAL A 69 -1.33 -14.40 10.01
C VAL A 69 -1.35 -15.65 9.14
N GLN A 70 -2.00 -16.70 9.62
CA GLN A 70 -2.26 -17.87 8.81
C GLN A 70 -3.58 -17.68 8.04
N THR A 71 -3.55 -17.87 6.73
CA THR A 71 -4.74 -17.85 5.87
C THR A 71 -5.49 -19.17 5.94
N ALA A 72 -6.72 -19.20 5.41
CA ALA A 72 -7.57 -20.40 5.43
C ALA A 72 -6.97 -21.60 4.67
N ASP A 73 -6.07 -21.36 3.70
CA ASP A 73 -5.33 -22.40 2.98
C ASP A 73 -4.05 -22.85 3.72
N GLY A 74 -3.79 -22.32 4.91
CA GLY A 74 -2.65 -22.65 5.76
C GLY A 74 -1.38 -21.86 5.45
N SER A 75 -1.37 -20.99 4.43
CA SER A 75 -0.21 -20.16 4.08
C SER A 75 -0.04 -18.95 5.01
N GLU A 76 1.14 -18.32 4.96
CA GLU A 76 1.44 -17.12 5.74
C GLU A 76 1.08 -15.87 4.95
N GLY A 77 0.25 -15.02 5.54
CA GLY A 77 -0.09 -13.68 5.06
C GLY A 77 0.46 -12.60 5.99
N TYR A 78 0.61 -11.39 5.47
CA TYR A 78 1.05 -10.22 6.25
C TYR A 78 0.00 -9.12 6.24
N THR A 79 -0.30 -8.55 7.40
CA THR A 79 -1.30 -7.49 7.55
C THR A 79 -0.87 -6.43 8.54
N ARG A 80 -1.44 -5.23 8.39
CA ARG A 80 -1.40 -4.15 9.39
C ARG A 80 -2.77 -3.87 10.00
N ASN A 81 -3.78 -4.64 9.62
CA ASN A 81 -5.08 -4.61 10.29
C ASN A 81 -4.97 -5.37 11.61
N GLY A 82 -5.07 -4.64 12.72
CA GLY A 82 -4.96 -5.20 14.06
C GLY A 82 -6.28 -5.47 14.77
N SER A 83 -7.40 -5.52 14.05
CA SER A 83 -8.70 -5.90 14.63
C SER A 83 -8.79 -7.42 14.79
N ILE A 84 -8.37 -7.94 15.95
CA ILE A 84 -8.31 -9.38 16.23
C ILE A 84 -9.64 -9.86 16.85
N GLN A 85 -10.04 -11.08 16.50
CA GLN A 85 -11.24 -11.75 17.03
C GLN A 85 -10.88 -13.17 17.50
N VAL A 86 -11.65 -13.68 18.46
CA VAL A 86 -11.59 -15.06 18.95
C VAL A 86 -12.89 -15.74 18.50
N ASP A 87 -12.78 -16.95 17.96
CA ASP A 87 -13.88 -17.85 17.60
C ASP A 87 -14.06 -18.93 18.68
#